data_AF-D4MPE8-F1
#
_entry.id   AF-D4MPE8-F1
#
_cell.length_a   1.000
_cell.length_b   1.000
_cell.length_c   1.000
_cell.angle_alpha   90.00
_cell.angle_beta   90.00
_cell.angle_gamma   90.00
#
_symmetry.space_group_name_H-M   'P 1'
#
loop_
_entity.id
_entity.type
_entity.pdbx_description
1 polymer ?
#
loop_
_entity_poly.entity_id
_entity_poly.type
_entity_poly.pdbx_seq_one_letter_code
_entity_poly.pdbx_strand_id
1 'polypeptide(L)' 'MQLEAIPLIDALFSEVNPIPVKEAMNLMGKNVGPYRKPLVEMEPENREKLIKAMKDYGLL' A
#
# COMPACT_ATOMS: atom_id res chain seq x y z
N MET A 1 4.18 -18.80 -3.54
CA MET A 1 4.51 -17.47 -4.11
C MET A 1 3.29 -16.65 -4.55
N GLN A 2 2.51 -17.02 -5.59
CA GLN A 2 1.38 -16.17 -6.04
C GLN A 2 0.22 -16.13 -5.02
N LEU A 3 -0.19 -17.29 -4.51
CA LEU A 3 -1.30 -17.37 -3.55
C LEU A 3 -0.99 -16.65 -2.23
N GLU A 4 0.26 -16.68 -1.80
CA GLU A 4 0.74 -15.92 -0.62
C GLU A 4 0.62 -14.41 -0.80
N ALA A 5 0.64 -13.91 -2.05
CA ALA A 5 0.55 -12.48 -2.34
C ALA A 5 -0.89 -11.96 -2.36
N ILE A 6 -1.90 -12.83 -2.33
CA ILE A 6 -3.33 -12.43 -2.43
C ILE A 6 -3.68 -11.36 -1.38
N PRO A 7 -3.35 -11.50 -0.08
CA PRO A 7 -3.67 -10.46 0.91
C PRO A 7 -2.98 -9.13 0.63
N LEU A 8 -1.75 -9.15 0.10
CA LEU A 8 -1.02 -7.95 -0.30
C LEU A 8 -1.66 -7.29 -1.52
N ILE A 9 -2.06 -8.09 -2.52
CA ILE A 9 -2.76 -7.60 -3.71
C ILE A 9 -4.08 -6.94 -3.30
N ASP A 10 -4.89 -7.60 -2.48
CA ASP A 10 -6.16 -7.04 -2.01
C ASP A 10 -5.94 -5.69 -1.29
N ALA A 11 -4.91 -5.59 -0.45
CA ALA A 11 -4.55 -4.35 0.22
C ALA A 11 -4.07 -3.25 -0.76
N LEU A 12 -3.30 -3.61 -1.80
CA LEU A 12 -2.81 -2.67 -2.83
C LEU A 12 -3.93 -2.12 -3.73
N PHE A 13 -5.11 -2.74 -3.74
CA PHE A 13 -6.29 -2.30 -4.48
C PHE A 13 -7.47 -1.90 -3.57
N SER A 14 -7.21 -1.68 -2.28
CA SER A 14 -8.23 -1.25 -1.30
C SER A 14 -8.73 0.19 -1.50
N GLU A 15 -7.96 1.02 -2.23
CA GLU A 15 -8.32 2.37 -2.64
C GLU A 15 -7.92 2.65 -4.09
N VAL A 16 -8.22 3.86 -4.59
CA VAL A 16 -7.89 4.27 -5.96
C VAL A 16 -6.38 4.22 -6.19
N ASN A 17 -5.94 3.36 -7.11
CA ASN A 17 -4.55 3.32 -7.57
C ASN A 17 -4.20 4.68 -8.24
N PRO A 18 -3.03 5.31 -7.96
CA PRO A 18 -1.84 4.77 -7.29
C PRO A 18 -1.70 5.00 -5.79
N ILE A 19 -2.78 5.27 -5.03
CA ILE A 19 -2.66 5.62 -3.61
C ILE A 19 -1.99 4.51 -2.78
N PRO A 20 -2.50 3.26 -2.74
CA PRO A 20 -1.92 2.23 -1.86
C PRO A 20 -0.49 1.84 -2.24
N VAL A 21 -0.17 1.74 -3.53
CA VAL A 21 1.19 1.39 -3.97
C VAL A 21 2.19 2.50 -3.67
N LYS A 22 1.79 3.78 -3.74
CA LYS A 22 2.68 4.88 -3.32
C LYS A 22 2.91 4.85 -1.81
N GLU A 23 1.87 4.58 -1.01
CA GLU A 23 2.01 4.41 0.43
C GLU A 23 2.96 3.27 0.77
N ALA A 24 2.79 2.09 0.16
CA ALA A 24 3.68 0.94 0.31
C ALA A 24 5.14 1.29 -0.02
N MET A 25 5.37 1.95 -1.14
CA MET A 25 6.72 2.35 -1.57
C MET A 25 7.35 3.37 -0.62
N ASN A 26 6.58 4.31 -0.08
CA ASN A 26 7.06 5.26 0.92
C ASN A 26 7.37 4.59 2.27
N LEU A 27 6.55 3.63 2.71
CA LEU A 27 6.82 2.79 3.89
C LEU A 27 8.13 2.00 3.75
N MET A 28 8.47 1.57 2.53
CA MET A 28 9.74 0.92 2.20
C MET A 28 10.91 1.91 1.99
N GLY A 29 10.72 3.20 2.30
CA GLY A 29 11.75 4.24 2.20
C GLY A 29 12.13 4.64 0.76
N LYS A 30 11.27 4.37 -0.24
CA LYS A 30 11.56 4.66 -1.65
C LYS A 30 11.26 6.10 -2.09
N ASN A 31 10.62 6.91 -1.25
CA ASN A 31 10.37 8.34 -1.47
C ASN A 31 9.76 8.67 -2.86
N VAL A 32 8.59 8.12 -3.18
CA VAL A 32 7.94 8.25 -4.51
C VAL A 32 7.15 9.56 -4.71
N GLY A 33 7.45 10.57 -3.89
CA GLY A 33 6.85 11.91 -3.95
C GLY A 33 5.38 11.98 -3.52
N PRO A 34 4.81 13.19 -3.46
CA PRO A 34 3.49 13.44 -2.90
C PRO A 34 2.35 12.99 -3.84
N TYR A 35 1.12 12.97 -3.30
CA TYR A 35 -0.10 12.82 -4.09
C TYR A 35 -0.42 14.13 -4.84
N ARG A 36 -0.97 14.01 -6.05
CA ARG A 36 -1.48 15.15 -6.82
C ARG A 36 -2.99 15.01 -6.92
N LYS A 37 -3.71 16.10 -6.62
CA LYS A 37 -5.18 16.12 -6.74
C LYS A 37 -5.61 15.64 -8.14
N PRO A 38 -6.69 14.84 -8.25
CA PRO A 38 -7.66 14.53 -7.19
C PRO A 38 -7.24 13.42 -6.21
N LEU A 39 -6.04 12.85 -6.33
CA LEU A 39 -5.54 11.85 -5.39
C LEU A 39 -5.19 12.50 -4.05
N VAL A 40 -5.45 11.75 -2.98
CA VAL A 40 -5.23 12.13 -1.58
C VAL A 40 -4.43 11.04 -0.86
N GLU A 41 -4.02 11.32 0.37
CA GLU A 41 -3.42 10.34 1.26
C GLU A 41 -4.36 9.15 1.52
N MET A 42 -3.78 7.99 1.78
CA MET A 42 -4.51 6.76 2.10
C MET A 42 -5.23 6.89 3.44
N GLU A 43 -6.46 6.38 3.53
CA GLU A 43 -7.22 6.42 4.78
C GLU A 43 -6.51 5.61 5.87
N PRO A 44 -6.51 6.06 7.15
CA PRO A 44 -5.75 5.42 8.22
C PRO A 44 -6.08 3.92 8.40
N GLU A 45 -7.37 3.55 8.28
CA GLU A 45 -7.80 2.16 8.42
C GLU A 45 -7.23 1.26 7.32
N ASN A 46 -7.24 1.73 6.07
CA ASN A 46 -6.69 0.97 4.94
C ASN A 46 -5.16 0.94 5.01
N ARG A 47 -4.52 2.02 5.47
CA ARG A 47 -3.08 2.08 5.71
C ARG A 47 -2.61 1.02 6.71
N GLU A 48 -3.34 0.80 7.79
CA GLU A 48 -3.04 -0.27 8.76
C GLU A 48 -3.14 -1.67 8.13
N LYS A 49 -4.18 -1.91 7.33
CA LYS A 49 -4.35 -3.17 6.58
C LYS A 49 -3.20 -3.40 5.62
N LEU A 50 -2.77 -2.36 4.89
CA LEU A 50 -1.61 -2.42 3.98
C LEU A 50 -0.32 -2.75 4.73
N ILE A 51 -0.02 -2.08 5.84
CA ILE A 51 1.18 -2.36 6.64
C ILE A 51 1.19 -3.82 7.11
N LYS A 52 0.04 -4.32 7.60
CA LYS A 52 -0.08 -5.72 8.03
C LYS A 52 0.19 -6.68 6.86
N ALA A 53 -0.44 -6.48 5.71
CA ALA A 53 -0.25 -7.33 4.54
C ALA A 53 1.20 -7.31 4.02
N MET A 54 1.86 -6.14 4.06
CA MET A 54 3.27 -6.02 3.69
C MET A 54 4.21 -6.77 4.64
N LYS A 55 3.97 -6.72 5.96
CA LYS A 55 4.73 -7.50 6.96
C LYS A 55 4.52 -8.99 6.79
N ASP A 56 3.26 -9.41 6.63
CA ASP A 56 2.89 -10.82 6.45
C ASP A 56 3.55 -11.40 5.17
N TYR A 57 3.73 -10.58 4.13
CA TYR A 57 4.42 -10.95 2.89
C TYR A 57 5.95 -10.79 2.95
N GLY A 58 6.51 -10.19 4.00
CA GLY A 58 7.96 -10.02 4.19
C GLY A 58 8.59 -8.82 3.48
N LEU A 59 7.83 -7.75 3.23
CA LEU A 59 8.33 -6.50 2.61
C LEU A 59 8.71 -5.41 3.62
N LEU A 60 8.20 -5.49 4.86
CA LEU A 60 8.49 -4.61 5.99
C LEU A 60 8.89 -5.47 7.19
#